data_AF-A0A6C0JS48-F1
#
_entry.id   AF-A0A6C0JS48-F1
#
_cell.length_a   1.000
_cell.length_b   1.000
_cell.length_c   1.000
_cell.angle_alpha   90.00
_cell.angle_beta   90.00
_cell.angle_gamma   90.00
#
_symmetry.space_group_name_H-M   'P 1'
#
loop_
_entity.id
_entity.type
_entity.pdbx_description
1 polymer ?
#
loop_
_entity_poly.entity_id
_entity_poly.type
_entity_poly.pdbx_seq_one_letter_code
_entity_poly.pdbx_strand_id
1 'polypeptide(L)'
;MTDDIDKFIQACKNGDIEQVKRLMKIVDPSVDDNWAICIASSRCHLNVVRLLLTDSRVDPSEDDNFSIRWASIHGHLEVVRLLLEDPRVDPTARNNCAMRSAHWSIRDKITQLFTEHMYRLDGPEYTRGIL
;
A
#
# COMPACT_ATOMS: atom_id res chain seq x y z
N MET A 1 11.90 2.71 24.37
CA MET A 1 10.70 2.80 23.51
C MET A 1 11.04 3.14 22.07
N THR A 2 11.99 4.03 21.78
CA THR A 2 12.41 4.31 20.39
C THR A 2 13.12 3.14 19.71
N ASP A 3 13.93 2.37 20.45
CA ASP A 3 14.69 1.24 19.89
C ASP A 3 13.82 0.12 19.28
N ASP A 4 12.66 -0.19 19.86
CA ASP A 4 11.76 -1.20 19.29
C ASP A 4 11.04 -0.72 18.03
N ILE A 5 10.70 0.57 17.97
CA ILE A 5 10.16 1.22 16.77
C ILE A 5 11.20 1.21 15.66
N ASP A 6 12.44 1.62 15.95
CA ASP A 6 13.55 1.61 14.99
C ASP A 6 13.82 0.20 14.44
N LYS A 7 13.84 -0.81 15.33
CA LYS A 7 13.95 -2.23 14.94
C LYS A 7 12.79 -2.67 14.06
N PHE A 8 11.56 -2.24 14.37
CA PHE A 8 10.37 -2.57 13.59
C PHE A 8 10.43 -1.98 12.18
N ILE A 9 10.78 -0.70 12.05
CA ILE A 9 10.96 -0.04 10.75
C ILE A 9 12.10 -0.70 9.97
N GLN A 10 13.21 -1.03 10.63
CA GLN A 10 14.34 -1.70 9.99
C GLN A 10 13.99 -3.12 9.52
N ALA A 11 13.16 -3.86 10.26
CA ALA A 11 12.63 -5.16 9.85
C ALA A 11 11.71 -5.02 8.62
N CYS A 12 10.82 -4.02 8.61
CA CYS A 12 9.97 -3.72 7.45
C CYS A 12 10.78 -3.37 6.21
N LYS A 13 11.84 -2.55 6.38
CA LYS A 13 12.76 -2.16 5.31
C LYS A 13 13.55 -3.34 4.75
N ASN A 14 13.91 -4.32 5.58
CA ASN A 14 14.68 -5.50 5.19
C ASN A 14 13.81 -6.66 4.68
N GLY A 15 12.48 -6.60 4.88
CA GLY A 15 11.58 -7.69 4.52
C GLY A 15 11.58 -8.85 5.53
N ASP A 16 12.08 -8.63 6.75
CA ASP A 16 12.16 -9.65 7.80
C ASP A 16 10.79 -9.87 8.45
N ILE A 17 9.96 -10.67 7.78
CA ILE A 17 8.58 -10.94 8.18
C ILE A 17 8.47 -11.50 9.60
N GLU A 18 9.43 -12.32 10.03
CA GLU A 18 9.41 -12.93 11.35
C GLU A 18 9.69 -11.89 12.45
N GLN A 19 10.62 -10.96 12.23
CA GLN A 19 10.78 -9.83 13.13
C GLN A 19 9.58 -8.89 13.12
N VAL A 20 9.05 -8.54 11.96
CA VAL A 20 7.85 -7.69 11.83
C VAL A 20 6.72 -8.29 12.66
N LYS A 21 6.43 -9.58 12.48
CA LYS A 21 5.38 -10.30 13.23
C LYS A 21 5.60 -10.32 14.74
N ARG A 22 6.86 -10.42 15.20
CA ARG A 22 7.17 -10.36 16.64
C ARG A 22 6.97 -8.96 17.20
N LEU A 23 7.44 -7.94 16.49
CA LEU A 23 7.44 -6.56 16.94
C LEU A 23 6.04 -5.92 16.88
N MET A 24 5.18 -6.30 15.91
CA MET A 24 3.77 -5.82 15.85
C MET A 24 2.94 -6.14 17.10
N LYS A 25 3.38 -7.08 17.93
CA LYS A 25 2.71 -7.42 19.20
C LYS A 25 2.95 -6.38 20.30
N ILE A 26 3.99 -5.57 20.17
CA ILE A 26 4.44 -4.61 21.19
C ILE A 26 4.60 -3.18 20.64
N VAL A 27 4.79 -3.03 19.33
CA VAL A 27 4.86 -1.76 18.61
C VAL A 27 3.55 -1.53 17.88
N ASP A 28 3.11 -0.27 17.86
CA ASP A 28 1.99 0.16 17.03
C ASP A 28 2.44 0.29 15.56
N PRO A 29 1.90 -0.49 14.60
CA PRO A 29 2.41 -0.50 13.22
C PRO A 29 2.07 0.77 12.43
N SER A 30 1.17 1.62 12.93
CA SER A 30 0.81 2.92 12.35
C SER A 30 1.71 4.09 12.79
N VAL A 31 2.76 3.84 13.57
CA VAL A 31 3.76 4.85 13.94
C VAL A 31 4.35 5.57 12.73
N ASP A 32 4.75 6.82 12.94
CA ASP A 32 5.32 7.71 11.92
C ASP A 32 4.43 7.79 10.66
N ASP A 33 3.13 8.05 10.84
CA ASP A 33 2.16 8.20 9.76
C ASP A 33 2.14 6.97 8.82
N ASN A 34 2.09 5.77 9.41
CA ASN A 34 2.11 4.50 8.68
C ASN A 34 3.38 4.29 7.82
N TRP A 35 4.52 4.84 8.23
CA TRP A 35 5.78 4.72 7.48
C TRP A 35 6.19 3.26 7.20
N ALA A 36 5.84 2.33 8.09
CA ALA A 36 6.15 0.90 7.95
C ALA A 36 5.63 0.28 6.64
N ILE A 37 4.38 0.58 6.26
CA ILE A 37 3.81 0.06 5.00
C ILE A 37 4.41 0.76 3.79
N CYS A 38 4.74 2.05 3.90
CA CYS A 38 5.39 2.82 2.85
C CYS A 38 6.79 2.29 2.53
N ILE A 39 7.64 2.07 3.55
CA ILE A 39 8.99 1.55 3.34
C ILE A 39 8.97 0.13 2.81
N ALA A 40 8.08 -0.74 3.31
CA ALA A 40 7.92 -2.10 2.79
C ALA A 40 7.45 -2.10 1.33
N SER A 41 6.52 -1.20 0.98
CA SER A 41 6.00 -1.05 -0.38
C SER A 41 7.07 -0.58 -1.36
N SER A 42 7.92 0.40 -0.96
CA SER A 42 9.03 0.89 -1.79
C SER A 42 10.12 -0.16 -2.07
N ARG A 43 10.25 -1.16 -1.20
CA ARG A 43 11.29 -2.20 -1.25
C ARG A 43 10.81 -3.51 -1.86
N CYS A 44 9.57 -3.58 -2.35
CA CYS A 44 8.95 -4.79 -2.92
C CYS A 44 8.76 -5.94 -1.91
N HIS A 45 8.61 -5.62 -0.62
CA HIS A 45 8.42 -6.65 0.41
C HIS A 45 6.96 -7.07 0.53
N LEU A 46 6.45 -7.75 -0.51
CA LEU A 46 5.04 -8.13 -0.66
C LEU A 46 4.47 -8.81 0.59
N ASN A 47 5.22 -9.76 1.18
CA ASN A 47 4.75 -10.51 2.36
C ASN A 47 4.66 -9.63 3.61
N VAL A 48 5.54 -8.63 3.76
CA VAL A 48 5.47 -7.65 4.85
C VAL A 48 4.29 -6.72 4.65
N VAL A 49 4.08 -6.20 3.43
CA VAL A 49 2.91 -5.35 3.11
C VAL A 49 1.61 -6.12 3.41
N ARG A 50 1.52 -7.38 2.98
CA ARG A 50 0.37 -8.25 3.28
C ARG A 50 0.14 -8.41 4.77
N LEU A 51 1.20 -8.68 5.53
CA LEU A 51 1.10 -8.83 6.98
C LEU A 51 0.62 -7.53 7.65
N LEU A 52 1.18 -6.38 7.27
CA LEU A 52 0.79 -5.08 7.82
C LEU A 52 -0.68 -4.78 7.55
N LEU A 53 -1.18 -5.06 6.34
CA LEU A 53 -2.59 -4.87 5.96
C LEU A 53 -3.57 -5.75 6.76
N THR A 54 -3.11 -6.82 7.42
CA THR A 54 -3.99 -7.61 8.31
C THR A 54 -4.29 -6.92 9.64
N ASP A 55 -3.50 -5.90 10.00
CA ASP A 55 -3.71 -5.13 11.22
C ASP A 55 -4.57 -3.90 10.91
N SER A 56 -5.75 -3.81 11.54
CA SER A 56 -6.72 -2.75 11.28
C SER A 56 -6.23 -1.34 11.61
N ARG A 57 -5.15 -1.22 12.39
CA ARG A 57 -4.52 0.06 12.72
C ARG A 57 -3.72 0.63 11.56
N VAL A 58 -3.25 -0.24 10.66
CA VAL A 58 -2.51 0.19 9.47
C VAL A 58 -3.48 0.76 8.46
N ASP A 59 -3.26 2.02 8.06
CA ASP A 59 -4.00 2.69 7.01
C ASP A 59 -3.10 2.87 5.77
N PRO A 60 -3.35 2.13 4.67
CA PRO A 60 -2.57 2.25 3.44
C PRO A 60 -2.86 3.53 2.64
N SER A 61 -3.93 4.26 2.98
CA SER A 61 -4.39 5.48 2.28
C SER A 61 -3.76 6.77 2.81
N GLU A 62 -3.00 6.68 3.90
CA GLU A 62 -2.28 7.79 4.53
C GLU A 62 -1.34 8.53 3.57
N ASP A 63 -1.13 9.82 3.85
CA ASP A 63 -0.36 10.79 3.04
C ASP A 63 -0.71 10.73 1.53
N ASP A 64 -2.01 10.88 1.23
CA ASP A 64 -2.58 10.80 -0.12
C ASP A 64 -2.18 9.50 -0.85
N ASN A 65 -2.43 8.36 -0.20
CA ASN A 65 -2.09 7.03 -0.71
C ASN A 65 -0.60 6.90 -1.04
N PHE A 66 0.26 7.31 -0.11
CA PHE A 66 1.70 7.34 -0.33
C PHE A 66 2.27 5.95 -0.64
N SER A 67 1.72 4.91 0.01
CA SER A 67 2.13 3.51 -0.15
C SER A 67 2.08 3.03 -1.62
N ILE A 68 0.93 3.18 -2.29
CA ILE A 68 0.72 2.76 -3.69
C ILE A 68 1.51 3.62 -4.67
N ARG A 69 1.69 4.92 -4.36
CA ARG A 69 2.51 5.83 -5.17
C ARG A 69 3.97 5.38 -5.20
N TRP A 70 4.55 5.02 -4.06
CA TRP A 70 5.94 4.52 -4.00
C TRP A 70 6.13 3.18 -4.70
N ALA A 71 5.21 2.25 -4.51
CA ALA A 71 5.22 0.97 -5.21
C ALA A 71 5.19 1.19 -6.74
N SER A 72 4.36 2.13 -7.20
CA SER A 72 4.25 2.48 -8.63
C SER A 72 5.52 3.12 -9.18
N ILE A 73 6.12 4.08 -8.45
CA ILE A 73 7.37 4.76 -8.83
C ILE A 73 8.52 3.76 -9.01
N HIS A 74 8.58 2.73 -8.17
CA HIS A 74 9.64 1.73 -8.20
C HIS A 74 9.33 0.52 -9.11
N GLY A 75 8.14 0.46 -9.70
CA GLY A 75 7.77 -0.61 -10.62
C GLY A 75 7.30 -1.90 -9.95
N HIS A 76 6.88 -1.84 -8.69
CA HIS A 76 6.48 -3.02 -7.89
C HIS A 76 5.01 -3.38 -8.13
N LEU A 77 4.71 -3.88 -9.34
CA LEU A 77 3.33 -4.15 -9.78
C LEU A 77 2.53 -5.06 -8.82
N GLU A 78 3.16 -6.10 -8.26
CA GLU A 78 2.47 -7.03 -7.35
C GLU A 78 2.10 -6.37 -6.02
N VAL A 79 2.92 -5.42 -5.54
CA VAL A 79 2.59 -4.61 -4.35
C VAL A 79 1.44 -3.66 -4.68
N VAL A 80 1.46 -3.03 -5.86
CA VAL A 80 0.36 -2.17 -6.32
C VAL A 80 -0.95 -2.97 -6.38
N ARG A 81 -0.92 -4.17 -6.96
CA ARG A 81 -2.09 -5.07 -7.01
C ARG A 81 -2.61 -5.40 -5.62
N LEU A 82 -1.72 -5.77 -4.69
CA LEU A 82 -2.08 -6.09 -3.31
C LEU A 82 -2.71 -4.89 -2.60
N LEU A 83 -2.15 -3.69 -2.76
CA LEU A 83 -2.69 -2.47 -2.14
C LEU A 83 -4.10 -2.15 -2.66
N LEU A 84 -4.36 -2.36 -3.97
CA LEU A 84 -5.69 -2.18 -4.56
C LEU A 84 -6.73 -3.22 -4.12
N GLU A 85 -6.34 -4.29 -3.42
CA GLU A 85 -7.30 -5.20 -2.79
C GLU A 85 -7.88 -4.59 -1.50
N ASP A 86 -7.21 -3.59 -0.90
CA ASP A 86 -7.72 -2.86 0.26
C ASP A 86 -8.67 -1.74 -0.21
N PRO A 87 -9.95 -1.74 0.20
CA PRO A 87 -10.95 -0.78 -0.27
C PRO A 87 -10.68 0.67 0.16
N ARG A 88 -9.77 0.89 1.12
CA ARG A 88 -9.37 2.23 1.55
C ARG A 88 -8.42 2.90 0.56
N VAL A 89 -7.77 2.12 -0.31
CA VAL A 89 -6.77 2.65 -1.25
C VAL A 89 -7.47 3.28 -2.46
N ASP A 90 -7.24 4.58 -2.65
CA ASP A 90 -7.66 5.32 -3.83
C ASP A 90 -6.47 5.54 -4.79
N PRO A 91 -6.40 4.81 -5.93
CA PRO A 91 -5.34 4.99 -6.91
C PRO A 91 -5.36 6.35 -7.63
N THR A 92 -6.47 7.09 -7.54
CA THR A 92 -6.64 8.40 -8.19
C THR A 92 -6.17 9.57 -7.34
N ALA A 93 -5.80 9.31 -6.09
CA ALA A 93 -5.29 10.29 -5.15
C ALA A 93 -4.14 11.12 -5.73
N ARG A 94 -4.08 12.38 -5.28
CA ARG A 94 -3.08 13.38 -5.71
C ARG A 94 -2.97 13.49 -7.24
N ASN A 95 -4.11 13.61 -7.92
CA ASN A 95 -4.19 13.78 -9.37
C ASN A 95 -3.52 12.63 -10.14
N ASN A 96 -3.93 11.39 -9.81
CA ASN A 96 -3.44 10.15 -10.41
C ASN A 96 -1.92 9.98 -10.32
N CYS A 97 -1.30 10.42 -9.22
CA CYS A 97 0.16 10.46 -9.09
C CYS A 97 0.79 9.07 -9.25
N ALA A 98 0.15 8.02 -8.71
CA ALA A 98 0.64 6.65 -8.81
C ALA A 98 0.76 6.19 -10.28
N MET A 99 -0.24 6.50 -11.11
CA MET A 99 -0.22 6.19 -12.53
C MET A 99 0.77 7.07 -13.32
N ARG A 100 0.78 8.39 -13.06
CA ARG A 100 1.63 9.36 -13.79
C ARG A 100 3.11 9.16 -13.53
N SER A 101 3.47 8.81 -12.30
CA SER A 101 4.84 8.58 -11.86
C SER A 101 5.24 7.11 -11.93
N ALA A 102 4.40 6.24 -12.49
CA ALA A 102 4.69 4.82 -12.60
C ALA A 102 5.98 4.56 -13.39
N HIS A 103 6.76 3.58 -12.91
CA HIS A 103 7.95 3.13 -13.59
C HIS A 103 7.62 2.68 -15.01
N TRP A 104 8.50 3.02 -15.96
CA TRP A 104 8.28 2.80 -17.39
C TRP A 104 7.98 1.32 -17.73
N SER A 105 8.57 0.37 -16.99
CA SER A 105 8.38 -1.06 -17.21
C SER A 105 6.98 -1.59 -16.82
N ILE A 106 6.23 -0.87 -15.99
CA ILE A 106 4.89 -1.28 -15.54
C ILE A 106 3.79 -0.35 -16.05
N ARG A 107 4.10 0.68 -16.84
CA ARG A 107 3.13 1.71 -17.24
C ARG A 107 1.89 1.14 -17.93
N ASP A 108 2.06 0.20 -18.84
CA ASP A 108 0.92 -0.41 -19.53
C ASP A 108 0.09 -1.26 -18.57
N LYS A 109 0.76 -2.06 -17.73
CA LYS A 109 0.13 -2.96 -16.76
C LYS A 109 -0.61 -2.20 -15.66
N ILE A 110 -0.04 -1.12 -15.15
CA ILE A 110 -0.67 -0.30 -14.10
C ILE A 110 -1.86 0.48 -14.65
N THR A 111 -1.76 0.98 -15.89
CA THR A 111 -2.88 1.65 -16.56
C THR A 111 -4.05 0.67 -16.72
N GLN A 112 -3.78 -0.54 -17.20
CA GLN A 112 -4.77 -1.60 -17.27
C GLN A 112 -5.36 -1.93 -15.89
N LEU A 113 -4.51 -2.16 -14.89
CA LEU A 113 -4.92 -2.52 -13.54
C LEU A 113 -5.83 -1.46 -12.89
N PHE A 114 -5.48 -0.19 -13.02
CA PHE A 114 -6.27 0.91 -12.45
C PHE A 114 -7.59 1.08 -13.20
N THR A 115 -7.57 0.94 -14.52
CA THR A 115 -8.77 0.97 -15.37
C THR A 115 -9.74 -0.14 -14.97
N GLU A 116 -9.24 -1.38 -14.82
CA GLU A 116 -10.03 -2.52 -14.36
C GLU A 116 -10.59 -2.31 -12.94
N HIS A 117 -9.80 -1.72 -12.04
CA HIS A 117 -10.24 -1.42 -10.68
C HIS A 117 -11.39 -0.39 -10.65
N MET A 118 -11.29 0.69 -11.44
CA MET A 118 -12.37 1.68 -11.55
C MET A 118 -13.67 1.06 -12.10
N TYR A 119 -13.60 0.27 -13.18
CA TYR A 119 -14.79 -0.39 -13.74
C TYR A 119 -15.44 -1.40 -12.79
N ARG A 120 -14.68 -2.01 -11.87
CA ARG A 120 -15.26 -2.88 -10.83
C ARG A 120 -16.07 -2.10 -9.81
N LEU A 121 -15.66 -0.88 -9.48
CA LEU A 121 -16.37 -0.01 -8.54
C LEU A 121 -17.61 0.64 -9.20
N ASP A 122 -17.54 0.94 -10.50
CA ASP A 122 -18.63 1.59 -11.27
C ASP A 122 -19.62 0.60 -11.94
N GLY A 123 -19.64 -0.67 -11.49
CA GLY A 123 -20.57 -1.69 -12.01
C GLY A 123 -22.05 -1.38 -11.75
N PRO A 124 -22.99 -2.02 -12.47
CA PRO A 124 -24.43 -1.71 -12.47
C PRO A 124 -25.16 -1.86 -11.11
N GLU A 125 -24.46 -2.26 -10.05
CA GLU A 125 -25.04 -2.41 -8.70
C GLU A 125 -24.95 -1.14 -7.84
N TYR A 126 -24.10 -0.16 -8.20
CA TYR A 126 -23.92 1.07 -7.39
C TYR A 126 -24.90 2.21 -7.72
N THR A 127 -25.60 2.16 -8.86
CA THR A 127 -26.59 3.20 -9.26
C THR A 127 -27.93 3.10 -8.50
N ARG A 128 -28.10 2.16 -7.57
CA ARG A 128 -29.32 2.05 -6.73
C ARG A 128 -29.30 2.89 -5.44
N GLY A 129 -28.22 3.62 -5.16
CA GLY A 129 -28.04 4.35 -3.90
C GLY A 129 -28.25 5.87 -3.93
N ILE A 130 -28.61 6.47 -5.07
CA ILE A 130 -28.78 7.93 -5.18
C ILE A 130 -30.09 8.23 -5.92
N LEU A 131 -31.19 8.22 -5.18
CA LEU A 131 -32.42 8.97 -5.50
C LEU A 131 -32.46 10.21 -4.61
#